data_AF-A0A538BCP5-F1
#
_entry.id   AF-A0A538BCP5-F1
#
_cell.length_a   1.000
_cell.length_b   1.000
_cell.length_c   1.000
_cell.angle_alpha   90.00
_cell.angle_beta   90.00
_cell.angle_gamma   90.00
#
_symmetry.space_group_name_H-M   'P 1'
#
loop_
_entity.id
_entity.type
_entity.pdbx_description
1 polymer ?
#
loop_
_entity_poly.entity_id
_entity_poly.type
_entity_poly.pdbx_seq_one_letter_code
_entity_poly.pdbx_strand_id
1 'polypeptide(L)'
;MDFLSGEDPALGVPAIGDMQDVQELEDAAWSSAYGIATPQQTALLDADPSAWRGTLARLVDRTVDLLQERASTPDGDGDANGERTVAMLTDVRDRLRAALEGIDTSPRPRPAPPETAAPEPAEPVDEDEPGEVELQATWSGDRLVVWAGGRGREPADHDELSDRLEAVGAPPHGWSPHRTVPLPSGAKAAALSIEMADALGWLVTVGTGQAGDSNGVGPSVRWLGRVSLAAVDLVAQGRVVPTLVAARRSEGRAADASVSWIPALVERR
;
A
#
# COMPACT_ATOMS: atom_id res chain seq x y z
N MET A 1 -19.87 -45.36 -30.65
CA MET A 1 -18.67 -44.54 -30.38
C MET A 1 -19.22 -43.23 -29.88
N ASP A 2 -19.66 -43.23 -28.62
CA ASP A 2 -20.23 -42.07 -27.92
C ASP A 2 -19.26 -41.75 -26.80
N PHE A 3 -18.57 -40.62 -26.93
CA PHE A 3 -17.69 -40.09 -25.89
C PHE A 3 -18.48 -39.10 -25.04
N LEU A 4 -18.48 -39.39 -23.75
CA LEU A 4 -19.01 -38.58 -22.66
C LEU A 4 -18.25 -37.24 -22.59
N SER A 5 -18.96 -36.12 -22.67
CA SER A 5 -18.51 -34.85 -22.09
C SER A 5 -19.43 -34.53 -20.93
N GLY A 6 -19.13 -35.14 -19.79
CA GLY A 6 -19.35 -34.51 -18.50
C GLY A 6 -18.09 -33.73 -18.18
N GLU A 7 -18.19 -32.40 -18.12
CA GLU A 7 -17.23 -31.56 -17.42
C GLU A 7 -17.92 -30.94 -16.22
N ASP A 8 -17.17 -30.97 -15.13
CA ASP A 8 -17.54 -30.93 -13.73
C ASP A 8 -17.56 -29.46 -13.23
N PRO A 9 -18.64 -28.95 -12.63
CA PRO A 9 -18.68 -27.58 -12.12
C PRO A 9 -18.15 -27.55 -10.67
N ALA A 10 -16.84 -27.66 -10.47
CA ALA A 10 -16.28 -27.70 -9.12
C ALA A 10 -14.84 -27.20 -9.01
N LEU A 11 -14.55 -25.98 -9.46
CA LEU A 11 -13.49 -25.15 -8.87
C LEU A 11 -13.96 -23.70 -8.88
N GLY A 12 -14.56 -23.26 -7.78
CA GLY A 12 -14.99 -21.88 -7.57
C GLY A 12 -13.79 -20.95 -7.41
N VAL A 13 -13.18 -20.58 -8.53
CA VAL A 13 -12.34 -19.39 -8.61
C VAL A 13 -13.31 -18.22 -8.84
N PRO A 14 -13.40 -17.24 -7.92
CA PRO A 14 -14.29 -16.09 -8.11
C PRO A 14 -13.89 -15.35 -9.38
N ALA A 15 -14.88 -14.79 -10.10
CA ALA A 15 -14.63 -14.06 -11.33
C ALA A 15 -13.72 -12.85 -11.03
N ILE A 16 -12.95 -12.41 -12.02
CA ILE A 16 -11.94 -11.34 -11.82
C ILE A 16 -12.60 -10.02 -11.39
N GLY A 17 -13.85 -9.77 -11.80
CA GLY A 17 -14.68 -8.67 -11.30
C GLY A 17 -14.98 -8.80 -9.80
N ASP A 18 -15.35 -9.98 -9.33
CA ASP A 18 -15.52 -10.24 -7.88
C ASP A 18 -14.20 -9.99 -7.13
N MET A 19 -13.05 -10.23 -7.76
CA MET A 19 -11.74 -10.01 -7.13
C MET A 19 -11.36 -8.52 -7.05
N GLN A 20 -11.71 -7.70 -8.06
CA GLN A 20 -11.55 -6.25 -8.00
C GLN A 20 -12.52 -5.61 -7.00
N ASP A 21 -13.78 -6.05 -6.99
CA ASP A 21 -14.78 -5.60 -6.00
C ASP A 21 -14.34 -5.96 -4.57
N VAL A 22 -13.73 -7.15 -4.38
CA VAL A 22 -13.14 -7.56 -3.11
C VAL A 22 -11.94 -6.68 -2.75
N GLN A 23 -11.08 -6.31 -3.71
CA GLN A 23 -9.93 -5.43 -3.46
C GLN A 23 -10.34 -4.00 -3.12
N GLU A 24 -11.30 -3.43 -3.84
CA GLU A 24 -11.84 -2.09 -3.56
C GLU A 24 -12.52 -2.02 -2.18
N LEU A 25 -13.27 -3.07 -1.83
CA LEU A 25 -13.89 -3.20 -0.53
C LEU A 25 -12.85 -3.39 0.59
N GLU A 26 -11.78 -4.15 0.33
CA GLU A 26 -10.65 -4.32 1.26
C GLU A 26 -9.88 -3.00 1.47
N ASP A 27 -9.64 -2.24 0.40
CA ASP A 27 -9.01 -0.92 0.43
C ASP A 27 -9.86 0.11 1.19
N ALA A 28 -11.17 0.09 0.98
CA ALA A 28 -12.10 0.93 1.71
C ALA A 28 -12.15 0.53 3.19
N ALA A 29 -12.23 -0.77 3.50
CA ALA A 29 -12.28 -1.30 4.86
C ALA A 29 -11.00 -0.96 5.64
N TRP A 30 -9.84 -1.08 5.00
CA TRP A 30 -8.56 -0.66 5.54
C TRP A 30 -8.55 0.85 5.82
N SER A 31 -8.89 1.67 4.83
CA SER A 31 -8.93 3.13 4.96
C SER A 31 -9.86 3.58 6.10
N SER A 32 -11.00 2.90 6.29
CA SER A 32 -11.93 3.14 7.38
C SER A 32 -11.34 2.77 8.75
N ALA A 33 -10.69 1.61 8.89
CA ALA A 33 -10.03 1.20 10.13
C ALA A 33 -8.95 2.19 10.59
N TYR A 34 -8.27 2.84 9.64
CA TYR A 34 -7.26 3.85 9.91
C TYR A 34 -7.82 5.28 10.01
N GLY A 35 -9.12 5.49 9.77
CA GLY A 35 -9.76 6.80 9.85
C GLY A 35 -9.42 7.75 8.70
N ILE A 36 -8.99 7.19 7.57
CA ILE A 36 -8.55 7.91 6.37
C ILE A 36 -9.42 7.61 5.14
N ALA A 37 -10.57 6.96 5.33
CA ALA A 37 -11.50 6.66 4.25
C ALA A 37 -11.99 7.93 3.57
N THR A 38 -11.95 7.94 2.24
CA THR A 38 -12.57 9.01 1.46
C THR A 38 -14.10 8.94 1.57
N PRO A 39 -14.82 10.03 1.22
CA PRO A 39 -16.29 10.00 1.18
C PRO A 39 -16.84 8.91 0.26
N GLN A 40 -16.16 8.61 -0.86
CA GLN A 40 -16.53 7.54 -1.79
C GLN A 40 -16.33 6.15 -1.18
N GLN A 41 -15.21 5.92 -0.49
CA GLN A 41 -14.97 4.66 0.23
C GLN A 41 -15.95 4.48 1.39
N THR A 42 -16.26 5.55 2.12
CA THR A 42 -17.28 5.52 3.18
C THR A 42 -18.64 5.16 2.60
N ALA A 43 -19.03 5.75 1.47
CA ALA A 43 -20.27 5.43 0.78
C ALA A 43 -20.32 3.96 0.29
N LEU A 44 -19.18 3.41 -0.15
CA LEU A 44 -19.05 2.01 -0.56
C LEU A 44 -19.22 1.05 0.63
N LEU A 45 -18.62 1.36 1.79
CA LEU A 45 -18.80 0.58 3.01
C LEU A 45 -20.20 0.71 3.61
N ASP A 46 -20.80 1.89 3.52
CA ASP A 46 -22.18 2.15 3.94
C ASP A 46 -23.20 1.43 3.02
N ALA A 47 -22.84 1.16 1.76
CA ALA A 47 -23.68 0.44 0.82
C ALA A 47 -23.79 -1.06 1.14
N ASP A 48 -22.71 -1.69 1.63
CA ASP A 48 -22.72 -3.08 2.11
C ASP A 48 -21.94 -3.27 3.45
N PRO A 49 -22.60 -2.99 4.60
CA PRO A 49 -21.98 -3.15 5.91
C PRO A 49 -21.65 -4.62 6.26
N SER A 50 -22.32 -5.59 5.64
CA SER A 50 -22.09 -7.02 5.91
C SER A 50 -20.81 -7.50 5.22
N ALA A 51 -20.62 -7.11 3.97
CA ALA A 51 -19.39 -7.36 3.23
C ALA A 51 -18.20 -6.64 3.87
N TRP A 52 -18.38 -5.38 4.31
CA TRP A 52 -17.36 -4.65 5.07
C TRP A 52 -16.92 -5.42 6.32
N ARG A 53 -17.88 -5.87 7.14
CA ARG A 53 -17.61 -6.65 8.36
C ARG A 53 -16.85 -7.95 8.06
N GLY A 54 -17.27 -8.67 7.02
CA GLY A 54 -16.62 -9.91 6.58
C GLY A 54 -15.17 -9.69 6.13
N THR A 55 -14.92 -8.59 5.41
CA THR A 55 -13.58 -8.23 4.96
C THR A 55 -12.66 -7.82 6.10
N LEU A 56 -13.14 -7.04 7.07
CA LEU A 56 -12.36 -6.75 8.28
C LEU A 56 -12.05 -8.01 9.09
N ALA A 57 -13.00 -8.94 9.24
CA ALA A 57 -12.76 -10.20 9.94
C ALA A 57 -11.67 -11.03 9.25
N ARG A 58 -11.73 -11.15 7.91
CA ARG A 58 -10.71 -11.85 7.12
C ARG A 58 -9.31 -11.22 7.27
N LEU A 59 -9.22 -9.89 7.27
CA LEU A 59 -7.97 -9.17 7.49
C LEU A 59 -7.40 -9.40 8.90
N VAL A 60 -8.26 -9.46 9.91
CA VAL A 60 -7.85 -9.83 11.28
C VAL A 60 -7.30 -11.25 11.30
N ASP A 61 -8.00 -12.23 10.71
CA ASP A 61 -7.56 -13.62 10.68
C ASP A 61 -6.23 -13.78 9.94
N ARG A 62 -6.08 -13.13 8.78
CA ARG A 62 -4.81 -13.10 8.03
C ARG A 62 -3.66 -12.51 8.86
N THR A 63 -3.92 -11.46 9.63
CA THR A 63 -2.90 -10.86 10.51
C THR A 63 -2.54 -11.79 11.67
N VAL A 64 -3.50 -12.55 12.20
CA VAL A 64 -3.29 -13.57 13.23
C VAL A 64 -2.45 -14.73 12.68
N ASP A 65 -2.72 -15.18 11.46
CA ASP A 65 -1.96 -16.26 10.81
C ASP A 65 -0.49 -15.85 10.62
N LEU A 66 -0.23 -14.61 10.16
CA LEU A 66 1.14 -14.07 10.03
C LEU A 66 1.88 -14.00 11.39
N LEU A 67 1.16 -13.68 12.48
CA LEU A 67 1.73 -13.70 13.83
C LEU A 67 2.07 -15.13 14.29
N GLN A 68 1.23 -16.11 13.96
CA GLN A 68 1.45 -17.52 14.31
C GLN A 68 2.58 -18.16 13.50
N GLU A 69 2.65 -17.87 12.20
CA GLU A 69 3.75 -18.30 11.32
C GLU A 69 5.08 -17.81 11.90
N ARG A 70 5.15 -16.53 12.27
CA ARG A 70 6.35 -15.95 12.87
C ARG A 70 6.69 -16.52 14.25
N ALA A 71 5.70 -16.86 15.06
CA ALA A 71 5.93 -17.53 16.33
C ALA A 71 6.43 -18.98 16.16
N SER A 72 6.14 -19.60 15.01
CA SER A 72 6.48 -20.99 14.70
C SER A 72 7.84 -21.14 14.00
N THR A 73 8.37 -20.08 13.40
CA THR A 73 9.71 -20.07 12.76
C THR A 73 10.81 -19.96 13.81
N PRO A 74 11.60 -21.02 14.07
CA PRO A 74 12.66 -20.99 15.05
C PRO A 74 13.98 -20.72 14.34
N ASP A 75 14.31 -19.45 14.08
CA ASP A 75 15.64 -19.10 13.59
C ASP A 75 16.28 -17.99 14.43
N GLY A 76 17.33 -18.41 15.13
CA GLY A 76 18.61 -17.73 15.33
C GLY A 76 18.58 -16.25 15.71
N ASP A 77 18.75 -15.99 17.00
CA ASP A 77 18.78 -14.69 17.67
C ASP A 77 17.44 -13.93 17.66
N GLY A 78 16.96 -13.65 18.87
CA GLY A 78 15.93 -12.63 19.11
C GLY A 78 16.44 -11.27 18.68
N ASP A 79 16.45 -11.02 17.37
CA ASP A 79 16.83 -9.74 16.83
C ASP A 79 15.71 -8.72 17.12
N ALA A 80 16.10 -7.48 17.41
CA ALA A 80 15.15 -6.41 17.72
C ALA A 80 14.17 -6.13 16.54
N ASN A 81 14.46 -6.65 15.35
CA ASN A 81 13.63 -6.53 14.17
C ASN A 81 12.45 -7.52 14.19
N GLY A 82 12.71 -8.73 14.69
CA GLY A 82 11.81 -9.78 15.17
C GLY A 82 10.66 -9.22 15.99
N GLU A 83 11.05 -8.73 17.17
CA GLU A 83 10.15 -8.17 18.17
C GLU A 83 9.40 -6.94 17.63
N ARG A 84 10.09 -6.06 16.90
CA ARG A 84 9.46 -4.87 16.29
C ARG A 84 8.38 -5.24 15.29
N THR A 85 8.60 -6.26 14.46
CA THR A 85 7.59 -6.66 13.48
C THR A 85 6.39 -7.34 14.15
N VAL A 86 6.62 -8.15 15.19
CA VAL A 86 5.54 -8.74 16.00
C VAL A 86 4.71 -7.64 16.67
N ALA A 87 5.34 -6.60 17.22
CA ALA A 87 4.65 -5.46 17.80
C ALA A 87 3.82 -4.70 16.75
N MET A 88 4.36 -4.47 15.55
CA MET A 88 3.64 -3.81 14.45
C MET A 88 2.42 -4.61 14.00
N LEU A 89 2.57 -5.93 13.76
CA LEU A 89 1.46 -6.80 13.38
C LEU A 89 0.39 -6.91 14.47
N THR A 90 0.80 -6.85 15.74
CA THR A 90 -0.11 -6.83 16.89
C THR A 90 -0.96 -5.55 16.88
N ASP A 91 -0.33 -4.39 16.65
CA ASP A 91 -1.04 -3.10 16.56
C ASP A 91 -2.02 -3.06 15.38
N VAL A 92 -1.61 -3.56 14.20
CA VAL A 92 -2.48 -3.72 13.02
C VAL A 92 -3.70 -4.57 13.37
N ARG A 93 -3.50 -5.74 13.97
CA ARG A 93 -4.59 -6.64 14.38
C ARG A 93 -5.56 -5.95 15.34
N ASP A 94 -5.05 -5.28 16.36
CA ASP A 94 -5.88 -4.65 17.38
C ASP A 94 -6.66 -3.45 16.81
N ARG A 95 -6.08 -2.72 15.85
CA ARG A 95 -6.75 -1.66 15.10
C ARG A 95 -7.90 -2.18 14.24
N LEU A 96 -7.67 -3.26 13.48
CA LEU A 96 -8.69 -3.89 12.66
C LEU A 96 -9.83 -4.45 13.52
N ARG A 97 -9.52 -5.03 14.68
CA ARG A 97 -10.53 -5.51 15.64
C ARG A 97 -11.35 -4.37 16.23
N ALA A 98 -10.71 -3.26 16.62
CA ALA A 98 -11.41 -2.08 17.11
C ALA A 98 -12.36 -1.49 16.04
N ALA A 99 -11.95 -1.50 14.76
CA ALA A 99 -12.81 -1.10 13.66
C ALA A 99 -14.01 -2.03 13.50
N LEU A 100 -13.80 -3.35 13.58
CA LEU A 100 -14.86 -4.37 13.52
C LEU A 100 -15.88 -4.26 14.66
N GLU A 101 -15.43 -3.90 15.87
CA GLU A 101 -16.25 -3.64 17.05
C GLU A 101 -17.02 -2.31 16.94
N GLY A 102 -16.47 -1.34 16.22
CA GLY A 102 -17.07 -0.03 15.98
C GLY A 102 -18.11 0.03 14.86
N ILE A 103 -18.30 -1.05 14.09
CA ILE A 103 -19.35 -1.12 13.06
C ILE A 103 -20.72 -1.16 13.75
N ASP A 104 -21.43 -0.03 13.69
CA ASP A 104 -22.83 0.06 14.06
C ASP A 104 -23.69 -0.58 12.95
N THR A 105 -24.14 -1.81 13.16
CA THR A 105 -24.99 -2.55 12.22
C THR A 105 -26.46 -2.12 12.26
N SER A 106 -26.78 -1.04 12.98
CA SER A 106 -28.14 -0.49 13.02
C SER A 106 -28.50 0.11 11.64
N PRO A 107 -29.68 -0.20 11.07
CA PRO A 107 -30.06 0.36 9.78
C PRO A 107 -30.14 1.89 9.85
N ARG A 108 -29.25 2.60 9.15
CA ARG A 108 -29.34 4.06 9.00
C ARG A 108 -30.26 4.43 7.84
N PRO A 109 -31.08 5.48 7.97
CA PRO A 109 -31.81 6.05 6.84
C PRO A 109 -30.81 6.58 5.82
N ARG A 110 -30.86 6.06 4.59
CA ARG A 110 -30.02 6.50 3.46
C ARG A 110 -30.29 7.99 3.18
N PRO A 111 -29.30 8.89 3.23
CA PRO A 111 -29.48 10.26 2.77
C PRO A 111 -29.76 10.26 1.26
N ALA A 112 -30.71 11.07 0.82
CA ALA A 112 -31.03 11.21 -0.59
C ALA A 112 -29.81 11.77 -1.36
N PRO A 113 -29.41 11.18 -2.50
CA PRO A 113 -28.27 11.67 -3.28
C PRO A 113 -28.56 13.07 -3.85
N PRO A 114 -27.55 13.96 -3.95
CA PRO A 114 -27.66 15.12 -4.82
C PRO A 114 -27.76 14.66 -6.28
N GLU A 115 -28.63 15.30 -7.08
CA GLU A 115 -28.71 15.13 -8.53
C GLU A 115 -27.43 15.64 -9.20
N THR A 116 -26.39 14.81 -9.20
CA THR A 116 -25.28 14.90 -10.14
C THR A 116 -25.07 13.49 -10.67
N ALA A 117 -25.01 13.36 -11.99
CA ALA A 117 -25.05 12.10 -12.74
C ALA A 117 -24.24 10.99 -12.06
N ALA A 118 -24.88 9.82 -11.91
CA ALA A 118 -24.21 8.60 -11.48
C ALA A 118 -22.95 8.37 -12.35
N PRO A 119 -21.81 7.99 -11.76
CA PRO A 119 -20.70 7.50 -12.57
C PRO A 119 -21.21 6.30 -13.37
N GLU A 120 -21.06 6.35 -14.69
CA GLU A 120 -21.31 5.18 -15.52
C GLU A 120 -20.42 4.03 -15.03
N PRO A 121 -20.94 2.79 -14.99
CA PRO A 121 -20.12 1.63 -14.67
C PRO A 121 -18.94 1.60 -15.64
N ALA A 122 -17.72 1.58 -15.11
CA ALA A 122 -16.51 1.46 -15.91
C ALA A 122 -16.61 0.19 -16.76
N GLU A 123 -16.39 0.32 -18.07
CA GLU A 123 -16.40 -0.83 -18.96
C GLU A 123 -15.35 -1.85 -18.51
N PRO A 124 -15.65 -3.16 -18.55
CA PRO A 124 -14.70 -4.18 -18.17
C PRO A 124 -13.44 -4.03 -19.03
N VAL A 125 -12.31 -3.78 -18.38
CA VAL A 125 -11.00 -3.74 -19.04
C VAL A 125 -10.71 -5.14 -19.56
N ASP A 126 -10.68 -5.31 -20.89
CA ASP A 126 -10.25 -6.55 -21.50
C ASP A 126 -8.81 -6.86 -21.04
N GLU A 127 -8.61 -7.97 -20.33
CA GLU A 127 -7.31 -8.35 -19.78
C GLU A 127 -6.24 -8.63 -20.86
N ASP A 128 -6.71 -8.85 -22.09
CA ASP A 128 -5.92 -9.03 -23.31
C ASP A 128 -5.54 -7.69 -23.96
N GLU A 129 -6.15 -6.57 -23.55
CA GLU A 129 -5.83 -5.25 -24.08
C GLU A 129 -4.53 -4.72 -23.43
N PRO A 130 -3.57 -4.22 -24.24
CA PRO A 130 -2.33 -3.71 -23.70
C PRO A 130 -2.59 -2.48 -22.81
N GLY A 131 -2.23 -2.59 -21.54
CA GLY A 131 -2.36 -1.50 -20.56
C GLY A 131 -1.41 -0.35 -20.83
N GLU A 132 -1.72 0.82 -20.26
CA GLU A 132 -0.87 2.00 -20.39
C GLU A 132 0.49 1.79 -19.70
N VAL A 133 1.52 2.42 -20.24
CA VAL A 133 2.84 2.46 -19.60
C VAL A 133 2.76 3.47 -18.47
N GLU A 134 2.74 2.98 -17.23
CA GLU A 134 2.64 3.80 -16.03
C GLU A 134 3.93 3.71 -15.19
N LEU A 135 4.20 4.76 -14.40
CA LEU A 135 5.33 4.81 -13.50
C LEU A 135 5.13 3.89 -12.29
N GLN A 136 5.98 2.91 -12.13
CA GLN A 136 5.99 1.98 -11.00
C GLN A 136 7.19 2.27 -10.08
N ALA A 137 7.07 1.87 -8.81
CA ALA A 137 8.16 2.01 -7.86
C ALA A 137 8.19 0.88 -6.83
N THR A 138 9.38 0.66 -6.31
CA THR A 138 9.64 -0.21 -5.17
C THR A 138 10.64 0.48 -4.25
N TRP A 139 10.61 0.09 -2.98
CA TRP A 139 11.59 0.53 -2.00
C TRP A 139 12.55 -0.60 -1.67
N SER A 140 13.85 -0.33 -1.67
CA SER A 140 14.90 -1.28 -1.29
C SER A 140 15.99 -0.56 -0.53
N GLY A 141 16.24 -0.95 0.72
CA GLY A 141 17.23 -0.29 1.57
C GLY A 141 16.81 1.13 1.92
N ASP A 142 17.66 2.12 1.59
CA ASP A 142 17.40 3.55 1.74
C ASP A 142 16.95 4.21 0.43
N ARG A 143 16.68 3.43 -0.63
CA ARG A 143 16.41 3.97 -1.97
C ARG A 143 15.06 3.59 -2.53
N LEU A 144 14.41 4.59 -3.11
CA LEU A 144 13.27 4.39 -3.99
C LEU A 144 13.79 4.07 -5.39
N VAL A 145 13.35 2.95 -5.96
CA VAL A 145 13.66 2.54 -7.34
C VAL A 145 12.40 2.65 -8.17
N VAL A 146 12.49 3.35 -9.30
CA VAL A 146 11.38 3.60 -10.22
C VAL A 146 11.67 3.04 -11.60
N TRP A 147 10.62 2.60 -12.29
CA TRP A 147 10.64 2.16 -13.68
C TRP A 147 9.26 2.44 -14.29
N ALA A 148 9.13 2.41 -15.62
CA ALA A 148 7.82 2.55 -16.26
C ALA A 148 7.54 1.36 -17.17
N GLY A 149 6.34 0.78 -17.03
CA GLY A 149 5.93 -0.40 -17.76
C GLY A 149 4.41 -0.59 -17.73
N GLY A 150 3.90 -1.23 -18.79
CA GLY A 150 2.47 -1.54 -18.95
C GLY A 150 2.27 -2.99 -19.40
N ARG A 151 1.09 -3.54 -19.16
CA ARG A 151 0.73 -4.90 -19.60
C ARG A 151 0.82 -4.98 -21.13
N GLY A 152 1.52 -5.98 -21.66
CA GLY A 152 1.64 -6.16 -23.12
C GLY A 152 2.37 -5.04 -23.89
N ARG A 153 3.00 -4.09 -23.18
CA ARG A 153 3.77 -2.98 -23.78
C ARG A 153 5.25 -3.12 -23.47
N GLU A 154 6.07 -2.59 -24.37
CA GLU A 154 7.49 -2.45 -24.12
C GLU A 154 7.70 -1.48 -22.95
N PRO A 155 8.57 -1.78 -21.97
CA PRO A 155 8.88 -0.85 -20.91
C PRO A 155 9.57 0.39 -21.45
N ALA A 156 9.39 1.51 -20.74
CA ALA A 156 10.03 2.76 -21.10
C ALA A 156 11.55 2.66 -21.02
N ASP A 157 12.24 3.38 -21.90
CA ASP A 157 13.68 3.60 -21.80
C ASP A 157 14.03 4.68 -20.77
N HIS A 158 15.32 5.05 -20.67
CA HIS A 158 15.77 6.03 -19.68
C HIS A 158 15.29 7.45 -19.94
N ASP A 159 15.14 7.84 -21.22
CA ASP A 159 14.71 9.18 -21.59
C ASP A 159 13.20 9.31 -21.35
N GLU A 160 12.43 8.34 -21.82
CA GLU A 160 10.98 8.25 -21.56
C GLU A 160 10.65 8.15 -20.06
N LEU A 161 11.46 7.41 -19.28
CA LEU A 161 11.30 7.34 -17.82
C LEU A 161 11.57 8.70 -17.16
N SER A 162 12.54 9.46 -17.65
CA SER A 162 12.88 10.79 -17.12
C SER A 162 11.77 11.79 -17.41
N ASP A 163 11.26 11.82 -18.64
CA ASP A 163 10.14 12.68 -19.04
C ASP A 163 8.89 12.39 -18.18
N ARG A 164 8.63 11.11 -17.89
CA ARG A 164 7.51 10.69 -17.03
C ARG A 164 7.69 11.14 -15.58
N LEU A 165 8.90 11.05 -15.04
CA LEU A 165 9.20 11.55 -13.69
C LEU A 165 8.98 13.05 -13.61
N GLU A 166 9.39 13.81 -14.63
CA GLU A 166 9.13 15.24 -14.71
C GLU A 166 7.63 15.55 -14.77
N ALA A 167 6.87 14.83 -15.60
CA ALA A 167 5.43 15.01 -15.77
C ALA A 167 4.63 14.79 -14.46
N VAL A 168 5.07 13.86 -13.60
CA VAL A 168 4.43 13.58 -12.31
C VAL A 168 4.99 14.43 -11.16
N GLY A 169 5.81 15.44 -11.46
CA GLY A 169 6.38 16.36 -10.48
C GLY A 169 7.37 15.69 -9.53
N ALA A 170 8.08 14.67 -9.98
CA ALA A 170 9.13 14.02 -9.19
C ALA A 170 10.30 15.00 -8.91
N PRO A 171 11.13 14.75 -7.89
CA PRO A 171 12.26 15.62 -7.57
C PRO A 171 13.16 15.81 -8.81
N PRO A 172 13.57 17.04 -9.14
CA PRO A 172 14.35 17.30 -10.36
C PRO A 172 15.80 16.77 -10.28
N HIS A 173 16.27 16.43 -9.08
CA HIS A 173 17.64 16.02 -8.80
C HIS A 173 17.67 14.83 -7.83
N GLY A 174 18.80 14.13 -7.73
CA GLY A 174 18.99 12.99 -6.83
C GLY A 174 18.80 11.62 -7.49
N TRP A 175 18.29 11.59 -8.72
CA TRP A 175 18.16 10.36 -9.50
C TRP A 175 19.51 9.85 -10.01
N SER A 176 19.71 8.54 -9.88
CA SER A 176 20.88 7.83 -10.36
C SER A 176 20.46 6.57 -11.12
N PRO A 177 21.17 6.18 -12.20
CA PRO A 177 20.88 4.94 -12.91
C PRO A 177 20.88 3.73 -11.98
N HIS A 178 19.86 2.89 -12.10
CA HIS A 178 19.73 1.65 -11.36
C HIS A 178 19.80 0.46 -12.32
N ARG A 179 20.18 -0.71 -11.80
CA ARG A 179 20.11 -1.96 -12.57
C ARG A 179 18.69 -2.16 -13.10
N THR A 180 18.58 -2.60 -14.36
CA THR A 180 17.30 -2.85 -15.00
C THR A 180 16.42 -3.81 -14.19
N VAL A 181 15.12 -3.52 -14.17
CA VAL A 181 14.13 -4.30 -13.42
C VAL A 181 13.56 -5.39 -14.35
N PRO A 182 13.64 -6.67 -13.98
CA PRO A 182 13.00 -7.74 -14.75
C PRO A 182 11.49 -7.66 -14.56
N LEU A 183 10.75 -7.58 -15.67
CA LEU A 183 9.28 -7.58 -15.67
C LEU A 183 8.74 -9.01 -15.85
N PRO A 184 7.50 -9.29 -15.40
CA PRO A 184 6.85 -10.59 -15.61
C PRO A 184 6.76 -11.03 -17.07
N SER A 185 6.75 -10.07 -18.01
CA SER A 185 6.80 -10.32 -19.44
C SER A 185 8.15 -10.85 -19.95
N GLY A 186 9.18 -10.90 -19.11
CA GLY A 186 10.57 -11.21 -19.48
C GLY A 186 11.36 -10.01 -19.99
N ALA A 187 10.71 -8.87 -20.24
CA ALA A 187 11.37 -7.62 -20.60
C ALA A 187 12.17 -7.04 -19.43
N LYS A 188 13.17 -6.21 -19.74
CA LYS A 188 13.99 -5.50 -18.74
C LYS A 188 13.70 -4.01 -18.85
N ALA A 189 13.10 -3.43 -17.82
CA ALA A 189 12.80 -2.01 -17.78
C ALA A 189 14.02 -1.20 -17.36
N ALA A 190 14.23 -0.04 -18.01
CA ALA A 190 15.13 0.98 -17.49
C ALA A 190 14.67 1.42 -16.09
N ALA A 191 15.62 1.71 -15.21
CA ALA A 191 15.30 2.04 -13.84
C ALA A 191 16.19 3.16 -13.30
N LEU A 192 15.59 4.05 -12.50
CA LEU A 192 16.27 5.11 -11.78
C LEU A 192 16.08 4.90 -10.29
N SER A 193 17.02 5.38 -9.49
CA SER A 193 16.94 5.33 -8.03
C SER A 193 17.30 6.67 -7.40
N ILE A 194 16.60 7.00 -6.32
CA ILE A 194 16.81 8.20 -5.51
C ILE A 194 16.83 7.79 -4.03
N GLU A 195 17.53 8.55 -3.20
CA GLU A 195 17.44 8.38 -1.75
C GLU A 195 16.00 8.60 -1.29
N MET A 196 15.49 7.69 -0.45
CA MET A 196 14.12 7.75 0.04
C MET A 196 13.84 9.08 0.72
N ALA A 197 14.81 9.60 1.49
CA ALA A 197 14.69 10.90 2.16
C ALA A 197 14.39 12.05 1.18
N ASP A 198 14.98 12.01 -0.02
CA ASP A 198 14.78 13.04 -1.06
C ASP A 198 13.45 12.85 -1.81
N ALA A 199 12.90 11.63 -1.82
CA ALA A 199 11.64 11.30 -2.49
C ALA A 199 10.39 11.45 -1.61
N LEU A 200 10.53 11.48 -0.27
CA LEU A 200 9.39 11.47 0.65
C LEU A 200 8.39 12.61 0.41
N GLY A 201 8.89 13.84 0.16
CA GLY A 201 8.01 14.98 -0.10
C GLY A 201 7.16 14.81 -1.37
N TRP A 202 7.75 14.20 -2.40
CA TRP A 202 7.03 13.84 -3.62
C TRP A 202 6.03 12.72 -3.37
N LEU A 203 6.42 11.64 -2.66
CA LEU A 203 5.50 10.55 -2.33
C LEU A 203 4.29 11.01 -1.51
N VAL A 204 4.47 11.92 -0.55
CA VAL A 204 3.36 12.53 0.19
C VAL A 204 2.42 13.28 -0.76
N THR A 205 2.96 14.01 -1.73
CA THR A 205 2.18 14.74 -2.75
C THR A 205 1.43 13.78 -3.69
N VAL A 206 2.03 12.61 -4.00
CA VAL A 206 1.34 11.52 -4.71
C VAL A 206 0.20 10.97 -3.84
N GLY A 207 0.44 10.75 -2.55
CA GLY A 207 -0.54 10.20 -1.61
C GLY A 207 -1.77 11.09 -1.40
N THR A 208 -1.63 12.41 -1.57
CA THR A 208 -2.76 13.36 -1.54
C THR A 208 -3.50 13.48 -2.86
N GLY A 209 -3.05 12.79 -3.92
CA GLY A 209 -3.58 12.93 -5.27
C GLY A 209 -3.28 14.28 -5.91
N GLN A 210 -2.28 15.02 -5.41
CA GLN A 210 -1.89 16.34 -5.91
C GLN A 210 -0.64 16.29 -6.81
N ALA A 211 -0.03 15.12 -7.00
CA ALA A 211 1.15 14.98 -7.85
C ALA A 211 0.77 14.94 -9.33
N GLY A 212 0.95 16.09 -10.02
CA GLY A 212 0.89 16.22 -11.47
C GLY A 212 -0.39 15.71 -12.13
N ASP A 213 -0.40 15.65 -13.46
CA ASP A 213 -1.44 14.95 -14.21
C ASP A 213 -1.33 13.45 -13.86
N SER A 214 -2.19 12.99 -12.96
CA SER A 214 -2.21 11.65 -12.36
C SER A 214 -2.40 10.47 -13.34
N ASN A 215 -2.47 10.77 -14.64
CA ASN A 215 -2.67 9.86 -15.77
C ASN A 215 -1.41 9.06 -16.16
N GLY A 216 -0.31 9.14 -15.39
CA GLY A 216 0.93 8.40 -15.67
C GLY A 216 1.58 7.74 -14.45
N VAL A 217 0.96 7.85 -13.28
CA VAL A 217 1.44 7.22 -12.04
C VAL A 217 0.87 5.81 -11.97
N GLY A 218 1.66 4.81 -11.62
CA GLY A 218 1.20 3.42 -11.51
C GLY A 218 0.74 3.04 -10.10
N PRO A 219 0.07 1.88 -9.94
CA PRO A 219 -0.49 1.44 -8.67
C PRO A 219 0.53 1.37 -7.53
N SER A 220 1.77 0.95 -7.82
CA SER A 220 2.82 0.82 -6.81
C SER A 220 3.31 2.18 -6.27
N VAL A 221 3.43 3.19 -7.13
CA VAL A 221 3.79 4.57 -6.71
C VAL A 221 2.65 5.19 -5.91
N ARG A 222 1.39 4.99 -6.35
CA ARG A 222 0.21 5.44 -5.60
C ARG A 222 0.16 4.80 -4.21
N TRP A 223 0.44 3.50 -4.10
CA TRP A 223 0.51 2.79 -2.82
C TRP A 223 1.63 3.35 -1.92
N LEU A 224 2.84 3.52 -2.44
CA LEU A 224 3.95 4.12 -1.69
C LEU A 224 3.62 5.54 -1.21
N GLY A 225 2.94 6.34 -2.03
CA GLY A 225 2.48 7.67 -1.61
C GLY A 225 1.49 7.62 -0.44
N ARG A 226 0.53 6.68 -0.47
CA ARG A 226 -0.40 6.46 0.66
C ARG A 226 0.34 6.05 1.94
N VAL A 227 1.33 5.16 1.83
CA VAL A 227 2.15 4.74 2.96
C VAL A 227 2.96 5.91 3.52
N SER A 228 3.56 6.75 2.67
CA SER A 228 4.29 7.94 3.10
C SER A 228 3.38 8.94 3.82
N LEU A 229 2.17 9.18 3.31
CA LEU A 229 1.20 10.07 3.95
C LEU A 229 0.78 9.55 5.34
N ALA A 230 0.49 8.25 5.46
CA ALA A 230 0.16 7.62 6.74
C ALA A 230 1.31 7.70 7.74
N ALA A 231 2.55 7.47 7.30
CA ALA A 231 3.73 7.60 8.14
C ALA A 231 3.92 9.04 8.66
N VAL A 232 3.72 10.04 7.82
CA VAL A 232 3.79 11.46 8.22
C VAL A 232 2.70 11.80 9.23
N ASP A 233 1.48 11.31 9.03
CA ASP A 233 0.37 11.53 9.96
C ASP A 233 0.66 10.92 11.35
N LEU A 234 1.22 9.71 11.40
CA LEU A 234 1.66 9.10 12.67
C LEU A 234 2.70 9.95 13.41
N VAL A 235 3.64 10.55 12.69
CA VAL A 235 4.65 11.45 13.27
C VAL A 235 4.02 12.77 13.70
N ALA A 236 3.16 13.37 12.87
CA ALA A 236 2.48 14.63 13.18
C ALA A 236 1.55 14.52 14.40
N GLN A 237 0.91 13.36 14.58
CA GLN A 237 0.11 13.04 15.77
C GLN A 237 0.95 12.70 17.01
N GLY A 238 2.29 12.71 16.89
CA GLY A 238 3.20 12.35 17.98
C GLY A 238 3.11 10.88 18.39
N ARG A 239 2.54 10.01 17.54
CA ARG A 239 2.46 8.56 17.80
C ARG A 239 3.77 7.85 17.49
N VAL A 240 4.64 8.49 16.70
CA VAL A 240 6.00 8.03 16.42
C VAL A 240 6.95 9.20 16.68
N VAL A 241 7.94 8.98 17.55
CA VAL A 241 8.86 10.03 18.00
C VAL A 241 10.31 9.68 17.68
N PRO A 242 11.14 10.67 17.28
CA PRO A 242 12.55 10.44 17.04
C PRO A 242 13.27 10.32 18.38
N THR A 243 13.97 9.22 18.57
CA THR A 243 14.76 8.94 19.77
C THR A 243 16.22 8.82 19.38
N LEU A 244 17.10 9.54 20.08
CA LEU A 244 18.54 9.42 19.89
C LEU A 244 19.04 8.17 20.62
N VAL A 245 19.60 7.23 19.85
CA VAL A 245 20.29 6.06 20.37
C VAL A 245 21.79 6.36 20.31
N ALA A 246 22.38 6.66 21.46
CA ALA A 246 23.82 6.85 21.57
C ALA A 246 24.49 5.49 21.87
N ALA A 247 25.44 5.09 21.03
CA ALA A 247 26.30 3.96 21.35
C ALA A 247 27.29 4.40 22.44
N ARG A 248 27.17 3.87 23.67
CA ARG A 248 28.19 4.10 24.70
C ARG A 248 29.50 3.49 24.23
N ARG A 249 30.54 4.32 24.06
CA ARG A 249 31.92 3.88 23.82
C ARG A 249 32.83 4.44 24.91
N SER A 250 33.90 3.70 25.24
CA SER A 250 34.84 4.05 26.31
C SER A 250 35.59 5.35 26.04
N GLU A 251 36.00 6.00 27.13
CA GLU A 251 36.57 7.35 27.23
C GLU A 251 37.46 7.81 26.06
N GLY A 252 37.14 9.00 25.52
CA GLY A 252 38.07 9.82 24.72
C GLY A 252 37.72 10.09 23.25
N ARG A 253 36.60 9.57 22.72
CA ARG A 253 36.18 9.83 21.32
C ARG A 253 34.73 10.29 21.25
N ALA A 254 34.40 11.11 20.23
CA ALA A 254 33.04 11.57 19.98
C ALA A 254 32.07 10.37 19.90
N ALA A 255 30.92 10.49 20.57
CA ALA A 255 29.90 9.45 20.57
C ALA A 255 29.17 9.42 19.23
N ASP A 256 29.06 8.23 18.63
CA ASP A 256 28.17 8.02 17.48
C ASP A 256 26.74 7.92 18.02
N ALA A 257 25.85 8.75 17.49
CA ALA A 257 24.43 8.72 17.78
C ALA A 257 23.66 8.44 16.48
N SER A 258 22.68 7.55 16.55
CA SER A 258 21.71 7.33 15.47
C SER A 258 20.32 7.76 15.93
N VAL A 259 19.48 8.16 14.98
CA VAL A 259 18.07 8.45 15.25
C VAL A 259 17.27 7.18 14.98
N SER A 260 16.50 6.75 15.97
CA SER A 260 15.52 5.68 15.83
C SER A 260 14.12 6.25 16.03
N TRP A 261 13.22 5.96 15.10
CA TRP A 261 11.81 6.30 15.22
C TRP A 261 11.10 5.16 15.94
N ILE A 262 10.53 5.45 17.11
CA ILE A 262 9.83 4.47 17.93
C ILE A 262 8.40 4.92 18.18
N PRO A 263 7.44 3.99 18.35
CA PRO A 263 6.10 4.33 18.82
C PRO A 263 6.19 5.09 20.15
N ALA A 264 5.43 6.17 20.28
CA ALA A 264 5.32 6.90 21.54
C ALA A 264 4.56 6.02 22.55
N LEU A 265 5.19 5.73 23.69
CA LEU A 265 4.51 5.12 24.83
C LEU A 265 3.50 6.15 25.38
N VAL A 266 2.25 6.03 24.97
CA VAL A 266 1.15 6.78 25.58
C VAL A 266 0.85 6.11 26.93
N GLU A 267 1.39 6.64 28.03
CA GLU A 267 0.85 6.33 29.36
C GLU A 267 -0.61 6.83 29.38
N ARG A 268 -1.57 5.90 29.33
CA ARG A 268 -2.97 6.20 29.67
C ARG A 268 -2.99 6.62 31.15
N ARG A 269 -3.30 7.89 31.39
CA ARG A 269 -3.56 8.42 32.72
C ARG A 269 -5.04 8.26 33.08
#